data_AF-A0A6M3W8Y1-F1
#
_entry.id   AF-A0A6M3W8Y1-F1
#
_cell.length_a   1.000
_cell.length_b   1.000
_cell.length_c   1.000
_cell.angle_alpha   90.00
_cell.angle_beta   90.00
_cell.angle_gamma   90.00
#
_symmetry.space_group_name_H-M   'P 1'
#
loop_
_entity.id
_entity.type
_entity.pdbx_description
1 polymer ?
#
loop_
_entity_poly.entity_id
_entity_poly.type
_entity_poly.pdbx_seq_one_letter_code
_entity_poly.pdbx_strand_id
1 'polypeptide(L)'
;HLSQWYASKRYYSQYVLEDNFIRTILLKKYKRANFSKIHISRKTDDHFEIVIHAQNLGILIGTKSEKSEKSEKFKLFQKQIKEFIFHYRQSEWNSKLRVVLHIFRCKTSASSIADFIVEH
;
A
#
# COMPACT_ATOMS: atom_id res chain seq x y z
N HIS A 1 6.90 -5.36 -11.53
CA HIS A 1 5.62 -4.72 -11.16
C HIS A 1 4.65 -5.80 -10.72
N LEU A 2 4.08 -5.72 -9.51
CA LEU A 2 3.15 -6.73 -9.01
C LEU A 2 1.86 -6.04 -8.54
N SER A 3 0.99 -5.78 -9.52
CA SER A 3 -0.42 -5.46 -9.27
C SER A 3 -1.23 -6.74 -9.53
N GLN A 4 -2.20 -7.04 -8.66
CA GLN A 4 -3.10 -8.18 -8.80
C GLN A 4 -4.54 -7.67 -8.87
N TRP A 5 -5.06 -7.50 -10.08
CA TRP A 5 -6.45 -7.14 -10.33
C TRP A 5 -6.86 -7.48 -11.76
N TYR A 6 -8.15 -7.69 -11.98
CA TYR A 6 -8.76 -7.82 -13.30
C TYR A 6 -9.58 -6.55 -13.57
N ALA A 7 -9.37 -5.91 -14.72
CA ALA A 7 -10.19 -4.77 -15.13
C ALA A 7 -10.56 -4.89 -16.60
N SER A 8 -11.74 -4.38 -16.95
CA SER A 8 -12.09 -4.22 -18.36
C SER A 8 -11.16 -3.21 -19.02
N LYS A 9 -11.01 -3.30 -20.35
CA LYS A 9 -10.10 -2.49 -21.15
C LYS A 9 -10.26 -0.98 -20.90
N ARG A 10 -11.46 -0.54 -20.55
CA ARG A 10 -11.82 0.85 -20.23
C ARG A 10 -11.16 1.36 -18.93
N TYR A 11 -11.08 0.52 -17.89
CA TYR A 11 -10.58 0.92 -16.57
C TYR A 11 -9.11 0.58 -16.36
N TYR A 12 -8.54 -0.30 -17.20
CA TYR A 12 -7.15 -0.74 -17.09
C TYR A 12 -6.16 0.43 -17.02
N SER A 13 -6.23 1.36 -17.97
CA SER A 13 -5.30 2.51 -18.02
C SER A 13 -5.43 3.40 -16.78
N GLN A 14 -6.65 3.61 -16.29
CA GLN A 14 -6.90 4.41 -15.10
C GLN A 14 -6.29 3.77 -13.85
N TYR A 15 -6.47 2.46 -13.67
CA TYR A 15 -5.91 1.74 -12.52
C TYR A 15 -4.38 1.68 -12.55
N VAL A 16 -3.77 1.52 -13.73
CA VAL A 16 -2.32 1.56 -13.88
C VAL A 16 -1.76 2.93 -13.48
N LEU A 17 -2.39 4.02 -13.94
CA LEU A 17 -1.96 5.38 -13.62
C LEU A 17 -2.15 5.71 -12.13
N GLU A 18 -3.27 5.28 -11.54
CA GLU A 18 -3.54 5.43 -10.11
C GLU A 18 -2.55 4.63 -9.26
N ASP A 19 -2.31 3.35 -9.61
CA ASP A 19 -1.31 2.52 -8.94
C ASP A 19 0.09 3.13 -9.04
N ASN A 20 0.44 3.71 -10.19
CA ASN A 20 1.71 4.41 -10.38
C ASN A 20 1.80 5.65 -9.50
N PHE A 21 0.76 6.48 -9.48
CA PHE A 21 0.67 7.66 -8.63
C PHE A 21 0.87 7.31 -7.15
N ILE A 22 0.14 6.32 -6.63
CA ILE A 22 0.24 5.87 -5.23
C ILE A 22 1.68 5.46 -4.91
N ARG A 23 2.33 4.68 -5.78
CA ARG A 23 3.73 4.28 -5.58
C ARG A 23 4.66 5.48 -5.57
N THR A 24 4.53 6.39 -6.53
CA THR A 24 5.39 7.58 -6.62
C THR A 24 5.24 8.49 -5.41
N ILE A 25 4.01 8.77 -4.95
CA ILE A 25 3.80 9.66 -3.82
C ILE A 25 4.30 9.04 -2.50
N LEU A 26 4.11 7.73 -2.31
CA LEU A 26 4.63 7.01 -1.14
C LEU A 26 6.15 7.04 -1.11
N LEU A 27 6.80 6.68 -2.22
CA LEU A 27 8.26 6.72 -2.35
C LEU A 27 8.81 8.13 -2.09
N LYS A 28 8.14 9.17 -2.60
CA LYS A 28 8.55 10.57 -2.40
C LYS A 28 8.38 11.02 -0.96
N LYS A 29 7.20 10.80 -0.36
CA LYS A 29 6.86 11.32 0.98
C LYS A 29 7.58 10.57 2.10
N TYR A 30 7.77 9.26 1.97
CA TYR A 30 8.41 8.43 2.99
C TYR A 30 9.74 7.84 2.46
N LYS A 31 10.53 8.65 1.76
CA LYS A 31 11.84 8.23 1.21
C LYS A 31 12.72 7.52 2.24
N ARG A 32 12.72 8.00 3.49
CA ARG A 32 13.52 7.44 4.60
C ARG A 32 13.05 6.06 5.07
N ALA A 33 11.83 5.64 4.70
CA ALA A 33 11.32 4.31 5.03
C ALA A 33 12.05 3.20 4.26
N ASN A 34 12.70 3.53 3.12
CA ASN A 34 13.36 2.59 2.23
C ASN A 34 12.45 1.41 1.86
N PHE A 35 11.44 1.70 1.05
CA PHE A 35 10.54 0.67 0.55
C PHE A 35 11.28 -0.30 -0.37
N SER A 36 11.17 -1.59 -0.07
CA SER A 36 11.66 -2.67 -0.92
C SER A 36 10.60 -3.10 -1.94
N LYS A 37 9.33 -3.12 -1.54
CA LYS A 37 8.22 -3.63 -2.35
C LYS A 37 6.90 -2.97 -1.95
N ILE A 38 6.10 -2.58 -2.94
CA ILE A 38 4.74 -2.08 -2.75
C ILE A 38 3.82 -2.83 -3.70
N HIS A 39 3.02 -3.72 -3.13
CA HIS A 39 1.96 -4.44 -3.83
C HIS A 39 0.64 -3.71 -3.66
N ILE A 40 -0.11 -3.63 -4.74
CA ILE A 40 -1.45 -3.05 -4.75
C ILE A 40 -2.36 -4.10 -5.38
N SER A 41 -3.36 -4.51 -4.62
CA SER A 41 -4.44 -5.39 -5.06
C SER A 41 -5.76 -4.64 -4.97
N ARG A 42 -6.66 -4.90 -5.91
CA ARG A 42 -7.99 -4.30 -5.95
C ARG A 42 -9.00 -5.43 -6.01
N LYS A 43 -9.82 -5.58 -4.97
CA LYS A 43 -10.92 -6.55 -4.97
C LYS A 43 -12.14 -5.98 -5.69
N THR A 44 -12.37 -4.68 -5.53
CA THR A 44 -13.36 -3.88 -6.26
C THR A 44 -12.77 -2.47 -6.48
N ASP A 45 -13.43 -1.62 -7.26
CA ASP A 45 -12.94 -0.26 -7.54
C ASP A 45 -12.74 0.58 -6.26
N ASP A 46 -13.56 0.35 -5.23
CA ASP A 46 -13.48 1.05 -3.94
C ASP A 46 -12.76 0.24 -2.85
N HIS A 47 -12.19 -0.92 -3.17
CA HIS A 47 -11.54 -1.77 -2.18
C HIS A 47 -10.10 -2.10 -2.55
N PHE A 48 -9.19 -1.40 -1.89
CA PHE A 48 -7.75 -1.51 -2.05
C PHE A 48 -7.15 -2.34 -0.93
N GLU A 49 -6.22 -3.22 -1.31
CA GLU A 49 -5.36 -3.93 -0.40
C GLU A 49 -3.91 -3.62 -0.76
N ILE A 50 -3.21 -2.96 0.16
CA ILE A 50 -1.85 -2.47 -0.08
C ILE A 50 -0.92 -3.18 0.88
N VAL A 51 0.06 -3.88 0.31
CA VAL A 51 1.10 -4.57 1.07
C VAL A 51 2.43 -3.88 0.84
N ILE A 52 3.01 -3.39 1.93
CA ILE A 52 4.24 -2.61 1.92
C ILE A 52 5.33 -3.38 2.65
N HIS A 53 6.47 -3.57 1.99
CA HIS A 53 7.68 -4.08 2.60
C HIS A 53 8.70 -2.95 2.71
N ALA A 54 9.09 -2.59 3.92
CA ALA A 54 10.01 -1.49 4.19
C ALA A 54 11.12 -1.91 5.15
N GLN A 55 12.30 -1.30 5.00
CA GLN A 55 13.42 -1.52 5.93
C GLN A 55 13.18 -0.78 7.24
N ASN A 56 12.72 0.49 7.16
CA ASN A 56 12.61 1.40 8.29
C ASN A 56 11.15 1.64 8.66
N LEU A 57 10.53 0.66 9.32
CA LEU A 57 9.14 0.77 9.81
C LEU A 57 8.93 1.95 10.76
N GLY A 58 9.97 2.35 11.49
CA GLY A 58 9.91 3.49 12.41
C GLY A 58 9.47 4.80 11.76
N ILE A 59 9.74 4.98 10.46
CA ILE A 59 9.32 6.16 9.70
C ILE A 59 7.80 6.13 9.40
N LEU A 60 7.20 4.94 9.29
CA LEU A 60 5.80 4.75 8.93
C LEU A 60 4.90 4.63 10.16
N ILE A 61 5.29 3.78 11.12
CA ILE A 61 4.48 3.40 12.28
C ILE A 61 5.10 3.79 13.63
N GLY A 62 6.23 4.51 13.63
CA GLY A 62 6.95 4.86 14.84
C GLY A 62 7.87 3.76 15.37
N THR A 63 8.87 4.13 16.17
CA THR A 63 9.84 3.21 16.80
C THR A 63 9.47 2.80 18.22
N LYS A 64 8.55 3.53 18.87
CA LYS A 64 8.18 3.32 20.27
C LYS A 64 7.57 1.94 20.48
N SER A 65 7.80 1.37 21.66
CA SER A 65 7.38 0.02 22.03
C SER A 65 5.89 -0.10 22.33
N GLU A 66 5.21 1.01 22.61
CA GLU A 66 3.81 0.99 23.04
C GLU A 66 2.87 0.62 21.89
N LYS A 67 2.02 -0.39 22.12
CA LYS A 67 1.10 -0.92 21.10
C LYS A 67 0.05 0.12 20.69
N SER A 68 -0.38 0.97 21.62
CA SER A 68 -1.35 2.05 21.43
C SER A 68 -0.86 3.05 20.38
N GLU A 69 0.34 3.59 20.55
CA GLU A 69 0.92 4.59 19.66
C GLU A 69 1.22 4.02 18.27
N LYS A 70 1.71 2.77 18.18
CA LYS A 70 1.88 2.10 16.87
C LYS A 70 0.56 1.98 16.12
N SER A 71 -0.52 1.61 16.81
CA SER A 71 -1.86 1.49 16.22
C SER A 71 -2.35 2.85 15.71
N GLU A 72 -2.13 3.92 16.48
CA GLU A 72 -2.51 5.27 16.08
C GLU A 72 -1.73 5.75 14.85
N LYS A 73 -0.39 5.60 14.85
CA LYS A 73 0.45 5.94 13.70
C LYS A 73 0.09 5.12 12.46
N PHE A 74 -0.19 3.84 12.64
CA PHE A 74 -0.65 2.97 11.56
C PHE A 74 -1.99 3.46 10.97
N LYS A 75 -2.97 3.78 11.81
CA LYS A 75 -4.27 4.35 11.36
C LYS A 75 -4.07 5.68 10.64
N LEU A 76 -3.19 6.55 11.13
CA LEU A 76 -2.88 7.82 10.48
C LEU A 76 -2.26 7.60 9.09
N PHE A 77 -1.34 6.65 8.98
CA PHE A 77 -0.72 6.32 7.70
C PHE A 77 -1.72 5.72 6.70
N GLN A 78 -2.60 4.83 7.17
CA GLN A 78 -3.73 4.31 6.37
C GLN A 78 -4.67 5.44 5.90
N LYS A 79 -4.98 6.39 6.79
CA LYS A 79 -5.78 7.58 6.46
C LYS A 79 -5.10 8.44 5.40
N GLN A 80 -3.79 8.68 5.51
CA GLN A 80 -3.03 9.43 4.51
C GLN A 80 -3.05 8.78 3.12
N ILE A 81 -2.95 7.45 3.06
CA ILE A 81 -3.10 6.73 1.78
C ILE A 81 -4.51 6.92 1.21
N LYS A 82 -5.54 6.82 2.05
CA LYS A 82 -6.92 7.06 1.65
C LYS A 82 -7.10 8.47 1.09
N GLU A 83 -6.50 9.48 1.73
CA GLU A 83 -6.48 10.87 1.26
C GLU A 83 -5.78 11.02 -0.10
N PHE A 84 -4.64 10.33 -0.33
CA PHE A 84 -3.98 10.38 -1.63
C PHE A 84 -4.83 9.81 -2.77
N ILE A 85 -5.46 8.66 -2.53
CA ILE A 85 -6.37 8.04 -3.51
C ILE A 85 -7.55 8.98 -3.78
N PHE A 86 -8.11 9.52 -2.71
CA PHE A 86 -9.22 10.46 -2.77
C PHE A 86 -8.90 11.71 -3.62
N HIS A 87 -7.77 12.35 -3.34
CA HIS A 87 -7.31 13.52 -4.10
C HIS A 87 -7.00 13.19 -5.56
N TYR A 88 -6.42 12.02 -5.83
CA TYR A 88 -6.15 11.58 -7.21
C TYR A 88 -7.43 11.40 -8.02
N ARG A 89 -8.46 10.79 -7.41
CA ARG A 89 -9.76 10.54 -8.06
C ARG A 89 -10.60 11.81 -8.23
N GLN A 90 -10.30 12.89 -7.52
CA GLN A 90 -11.15 14.10 -7.45
C GLN A 90 -12.62 13.76 -7.14
N SER A 91 -12.84 12.80 -6.23
CA SER A 91 -14.17 12.28 -5.86
C SER A 91 -14.75 13.06 -4.67
N GLU A 92 -16.01 12.82 -4.28
CA GLU A 92 -16.58 13.32 -3.01
C GLU A 92 -16.17 12.48 -1.78
N TRP A 93 -15.89 13.13 -0.64
CA TRP A 93 -15.28 12.55 0.58
C TRP A 93 -16.08 11.39 1.20
N ASN A 94 -17.34 11.24 0.78
CA ASN A 94 -18.28 10.19 1.20
C ASN A 94 -18.13 8.86 0.44
N SER A 95 -17.12 8.73 -0.43
CA SER A 95 -16.84 7.46 -1.11
C SER A 95 -16.63 6.31 -0.10
N LYS A 96 -17.24 5.16 -0.39
CA LYS A 96 -17.11 3.89 0.38
C LYS A 96 -15.70 3.28 0.25
N LEU A 97 -14.68 4.10 0.00
CA LEU A 97 -13.30 3.68 -0.22
C LEU A 97 -12.75 3.01 1.03
N ARG A 98 -12.47 1.71 0.87
CA ARG A 98 -11.89 0.83 1.87
C ARG A 98 -10.45 0.54 1.49
N VAL A 99 -9.51 0.99 2.32
CA VAL A 99 -8.09 0.69 2.18
C VAL A 99 -7.69 -0.26 3.30
N VAL A 100 -7.27 -1.46 2.95
CA VAL A 100 -6.63 -2.42 3.85
C VAL A 100 -5.12 -2.29 3.67
N LEU A 101 -4.39 -2.13 4.76
CA LEU A 101 -2.95 -1.91 4.75
C LEU A 101 -2.24 -3.03 5.52
N HIS A 102 -1.19 -3.58 4.92
CA HIS A 102 -0.28 -4.50 5.58
C HIS A 102 1.14 -3.97 5.44
N ILE A 103 1.89 -3.94 6.54
CA ILE A 103 3.27 -3.46 6.54
C ILE A 103 4.17 -4.52 7.13
N PHE A 104 5.16 -4.94 6.36
CA PHE A 104 6.13 -5.96 6.73
C PHE A 104 7.53 -5.36 6.79
N ARG A 105 8.30 -5.76 7.80
CA ARG A 105 9.73 -5.46 7.83
C ARG A 105 10.43 -6.32 6.78
N CYS A 106 11.25 -5.70 5.94
CA CYS A 106 12.05 -6.45 4.99
C CYS A 106 13.03 -7.36 5.76
N LYS A 107 12.92 -8.68 5.57
CA LYS A 107 13.94 -9.64 6.00
C LYS A 107 14.98 -9.72 4.89
N THR A 108 16.21 -9.31 5.16
CA THR A 108 17.33 -9.53 4.24
C THR A 108 17.71 -11.00 4.26
N SER A 109 17.05 -11.82 3.45
CA SER A 109 17.64 -13.05 2.94
C SER A 109 17.12 -13.28 1.53
N ALA A 110 18.04 -13.57 0.60
CA ALA A 110 17.77 -13.83 -0.81
C ALA A 110 17.00 -15.15 -1.07
N SER A 111 16.27 -15.68 -0.08
CA SER A 111 15.59 -16.99 -0.14
C SER A 111 14.07 -16.90 -0.32
N SER A 112 13.45 -15.73 -0.10
CA SER A 112 11.98 -15.64 0.04
C SER A 112 11.17 -15.61 -1.28
N ILE A 113 11.75 -16.09 -2.39
CA ILE A 113 11.02 -16.28 -3.65
C ILE A 113 10.37 -17.69 -3.71
N ALA A 114 10.79 -18.63 -2.85
CA ALA A 114 10.38 -20.03 -2.93
C ALA A 114 9.03 -20.38 -2.27
N ASP A 115 8.44 -19.53 -1.42
CA ASP A 115 7.26 -19.92 -0.61
C ASP A 115 5.90 -19.63 -1.26
N PHE A 116 5.82 -19.34 -2.56
CA PHE A 116 4.54 -19.13 -3.24
C PHE A 116 4.47 -19.83 -4.60
N ILE A 117 4.71 -21.13 -4.59
CA ILE A 117 4.08 -22.04 -5.55
C ILE A 117 3.01 -22.78 -4.75
N VAL A 118 1.76 -22.37 -4.92
CA VAL A 118 0.62 -23.17 -4.47
C VAL A 118 0.57 -24.38 -5.39
N GLU A 119 0.97 -25.54 -4.88
CA GLU A 119 0.67 -26.83 -5.50
C GLU A 119 -0.68 -27.35 -4.99
N HIS A 120 -1.56 -27.60 -5.98
CA HIS A 120 -2.85 -28.31 -5.97
C HIS A 120 -4.05 -27.61 -5.30
#